data_AF-A0A496UZ67-F1
#
_entry.id   AF-A0A496UZ67-F1
#
_cell.length_a   1.000
_cell.length_b   1.000
_cell.length_c   1.000
_cell.angle_alpha   90.00
_cell.angle_beta   90.00
_cell.angle_gamma   90.00
#
_symmetry.space_group_name_H-M   'P 1'
#
loop_
_entity.id
_entity.type
_entity.pdbx_description
1 polymer ?
#
loop_
_entity_poly.entity_id
_entity_poly.type
_entity_poly.pdbx_seq_one_letter_code
_entity_poly.pdbx_strand_id
1 'polypeptide(L)'
;MSWIRGSATDFIDLSDELVAAATGDSVATVAVSSGGTGYTEGDVLLVAGGTNTIAAQVEVTSETGGVIDGVRIYNAGAYTATPTTPNSATGGTGSGASITLTFTGGNGWTANRNAIYSGSDKEVMLEGDGGGSDAIHVGWRTFRDVPAGYYNWELHGTTGYTAGADMKDQPSISPGFFDGASNDDQAGAYLLLHEASVDFWFSITSYRIIGVVKVGTAYFNFFLGWADRFATSTEYPYPLVVAGHTSAPDDLSNQGKMSSGLLDPWRDNGANGLAAGPMFVYFTDGGWHSVHNGLVSSSARQTKRDRVVIPCGHPQGQSDCAPEDLILNNMLDFDEFIPIAGLSNTPTANIHPTPGTADGYVMLPCTIVFSDPTNQVVANLPDIFWISGYGAVGSEDRNIVGGEVYRIFQNCNRTDNYAFFALKEV
;
A
#
# COMPACT_ATOMS: atom_id res chain seq x y z
N MET A 1 1.90 -8.23 -12.08
CA MET A 1 1.49 -7.14 -11.18
C MET A 1 0.55 -6.25 -11.95
N SER A 2 -0.53 -5.81 -11.32
CA SER A 2 -1.54 -4.95 -11.92
C SER A 2 -1.60 -3.65 -11.14
N TRP A 3 -1.35 -2.55 -11.83
CA TRP A 3 -1.50 -1.21 -11.30
C TRP A 3 -2.85 -0.65 -11.70
N ILE A 4 -3.68 -0.37 -10.71
CA ILE A 4 -5.06 0.05 -10.91
C ILE A 4 -5.30 1.33 -10.12
N ARG A 5 -5.82 2.37 -10.79
CA ARG A 5 -6.16 3.63 -10.14
C ARG A 5 -7.53 4.14 -10.59
N GLY A 6 -8.16 4.95 -9.77
CA GLY A 6 -9.48 5.49 -10.08
C GLY A 6 -10.01 6.37 -8.98
N SER A 7 -11.32 6.60 -9.02
CA SER A 7 -12.09 7.26 -7.98
C SER A 7 -13.25 6.37 -7.58
N ALA A 8 -13.48 6.21 -6.29
CA ALA A 8 -14.68 5.59 -5.75
C ALA A 8 -15.59 6.67 -5.18
N THR A 9 -16.90 6.49 -5.31
CA THR A 9 -17.91 7.48 -4.88
C THR A 9 -18.04 7.59 -3.37
N ASP A 10 -17.71 6.54 -2.63
CA ASP A 10 -17.61 6.49 -1.17
C ASP A 10 -16.76 5.27 -0.70
N PHE A 11 -16.67 5.06 0.61
CA PHE A 11 -15.96 3.93 1.24
C PHE A 11 -16.55 2.53 0.93
N ILE A 12 -17.81 2.42 0.53
CA ILE A 12 -18.43 1.14 0.14
C ILE A 12 -18.08 0.84 -1.31
N ASP A 13 -18.22 1.84 -2.19
CA ASP A 13 -17.84 1.74 -3.59
C ASP A 13 -16.36 1.41 -3.74
N LEU A 14 -15.50 1.99 -2.89
CA LEU A 14 -14.07 1.63 -2.86
C LEU A 14 -13.87 0.12 -2.58
N SER A 15 -14.75 -0.49 -1.79
CA SER A 15 -14.67 -1.92 -1.47
C SER A 15 -15.07 -2.76 -2.68
N ASP A 16 -16.06 -2.31 -3.45
CA ASP A 16 -16.43 -2.95 -4.71
C ASP A 16 -15.33 -2.79 -5.75
N GLU A 17 -14.73 -1.60 -5.86
CA GLU A 17 -13.61 -1.36 -6.77
C GLU A 17 -12.38 -2.18 -6.41
N LEU A 18 -12.06 -2.35 -5.13
CA LEU A 18 -10.94 -3.21 -4.73
C LEU A 18 -11.22 -4.68 -5.01
N VAL A 19 -12.44 -5.17 -4.77
CA VAL A 19 -12.82 -6.55 -5.15
C VAL A 19 -12.71 -6.72 -6.66
N ALA A 20 -13.28 -5.80 -7.45
CA ALA A 20 -13.21 -5.85 -8.91
C ALA A 20 -11.77 -5.80 -9.42
N ALA A 21 -10.92 -4.94 -8.83
CA ALA A 21 -9.50 -4.85 -9.15
C ALA A 21 -8.73 -6.13 -8.78
N ALA A 22 -9.05 -6.76 -7.65
CA ALA A 22 -8.38 -7.97 -7.21
C ALA A 22 -8.84 -9.20 -8.01
N THR A 23 -10.13 -9.35 -8.31
CA THR A 23 -10.70 -10.59 -8.90
C THR A 23 -11.06 -10.48 -10.38
N GLY A 24 -10.99 -9.29 -10.97
CA GLY A 24 -11.28 -9.04 -12.38
C GLY A 24 -10.08 -9.27 -13.29
N ASP A 25 -10.35 -9.33 -14.59
CA ASP A 25 -9.31 -9.39 -15.62
C ASP A 25 -8.66 -8.01 -15.78
N SER A 26 -7.33 -7.97 -15.82
CA SER A 26 -6.56 -6.75 -16.01
C SER A 26 -5.58 -6.88 -17.16
N VAL A 27 -5.28 -5.77 -17.83
CA VAL A 27 -4.26 -5.73 -18.89
C VAL A 27 -2.90 -6.06 -18.28
N ALA A 28 -2.25 -7.09 -18.80
CA ALA A 28 -0.94 -7.57 -18.37
C ALA A 28 0.18 -7.12 -19.31
N THR A 29 -0.08 -7.02 -20.61
CA THR A 29 0.87 -6.49 -21.60
C THR A 29 0.16 -5.72 -22.71
N VAL A 30 0.87 -4.76 -23.30
CA VAL A 30 0.40 -3.94 -24.43
C VAL A 30 1.43 -3.92 -25.55
N ALA A 31 0.97 -3.86 -26.79
CA ALA A 31 1.83 -3.67 -27.96
C ALA A 31 1.11 -2.85 -29.04
N VAL A 32 1.85 -2.00 -29.75
CA VAL A 32 1.31 -1.21 -30.86
C VAL A 32 1.00 -2.12 -32.05
N SER A 33 -0.27 -2.15 -32.48
CA SER A 33 -0.67 -2.80 -33.73
C SER A 33 -0.68 -1.81 -34.89
N SER A 34 -1.12 -0.58 -34.64
CA SER A 34 -1.09 0.56 -35.57
C SER A 34 -0.91 1.84 -34.76
N GLY A 35 0.10 2.65 -35.10
CA GLY A 35 0.43 3.86 -34.34
C GLY A 35 -0.50 5.06 -34.58
N GLY A 36 -1.42 4.96 -35.53
CA GLY A 36 -2.34 6.05 -35.88
C GLY A 36 -1.61 7.31 -36.34
N THR A 37 -2.21 8.48 -36.11
CA THR A 37 -1.66 9.79 -36.52
C THR A 37 -2.01 10.89 -35.52
N GLY A 38 -1.09 11.86 -35.35
CA GLY A 38 -1.31 13.08 -34.56
C GLY A 38 -1.15 12.90 -33.05
N TYR A 39 -0.58 11.78 -32.60
CA TYR A 39 -0.31 11.52 -31.19
C TYR A 39 0.96 12.24 -30.71
N THR A 40 1.04 12.48 -29.40
CA THR A 40 2.21 13.04 -28.73
C THR A 40 2.66 12.13 -27.59
N GLU A 41 3.96 12.14 -27.26
CA GLU A 41 4.47 11.46 -26.06
C GLU A 41 3.75 11.99 -24.81
N GLY A 42 3.32 11.08 -23.93
CA GLY A 42 2.51 11.39 -22.75
C GLY A 42 1.00 11.34 -22.98
N ASP A 43 0.53 11.14 -24.22
CA ASP A 43 -0.89 10.90 -24.47
C ASP A 43 -1.38 9.66 -23.73
N VAL A 44 -2.52 9.78 -23.05
CA VAL A 44 -3.20 8.65 -22.39
C VAL A 44 -4.41 8.22 -23.22
N LEU A 45 -4.38 6.97 -23.67
CA LEU A 45 -5.40 6.33 -24.49
C LEU A 45 -6.29 5.44 -23.63
N LEU A 46 -7.60 5.62 -23.73
CA LEU A 46 -8.63 4.82 -23.10
C LEU A 46 -8.95 3.58 -23.93
N VAL A 47 -8.87 2.40 -23.30
CA VAL A 47 -9.27 1.13 -23.91
C VAL A 47 -10.79 1.09 -24.07
N ALA A 48 -11.25 0.84 -25.29
CA ALA A 48 -12.67 0.86 -25.62
C ALA A 48 -13.33 -0.53 -25.48
N GLY A 49 -14.57 -0.57 -25.01
CA GLY A 49 -15.40 -1.79 -24.93
C GLY A 49 -15.14 -2.65 -23.69
N GLY A 50 -15.60 -3.90 -23.75
CA GLY A 50 -15.63 -4.81 -22.59
C GLY A 50 -16.69 -4.40 -21.54
N THR A 51 -16.75 -5.16 -20.45
CA THR A 51 -17.52 -4.81 -19.25
C THR A 51 -16.53 -4.60 -18.11
N ASN A 52 -16.48 -3.40 -17.56
CA ASN A 52 -15.51 -2.98 -16.55
C ASN A 52 -16.16 -2.08 -15.49
N THR A 53 -15.54 -2.05 -14.31
CA THR A 53 -15.71 -0.96 -13.34
C THR A 53 -14.64 0.12 -13.57
N ILE A 54 -13.43 -0.30 -13.92
CA ILE A 54 -12.30 0.57 -14.24
C ILE A 54 -11.79 0.22 -15.63
N ALA A 55 -11.91 1.15 -16.57
CA ALA A 55 -11.36 0.97 -17.91
C ALA A 55 -9.83 1.07 -17.90
N ALA A 56 -9.16 0.18 -18.63
CA ALA A 56 -7.72 0.24 -18.83
C ALA A 56 -7.31 1.47 -19.63
N GLN A 57 -6.10 1.95 -19.37
CA GLN A 57 -5.50 3.10 -20.03
C GLN A 57 -4.06 2.78 -20.41
N VAL A 58 -3.63 3.29 -21.56
CA VAL A 58 -2.31 3.07 -22.16
C VAL A 58 -1.66 4.43 -22.42
N GLU A 59 -0.44 4.63 -21.97
CA GLU A 59 0.33 5.86 -22.19
C GLU A 59 1.27 5.69 -23.37
N VAL A 60 1.31 6.69 -24.26
CA VAL A 60 2.28 6.79 -25.35
C VAL A 60 3.63 7.18 -24.79
N THR A 61 4.65 6.33 -24.96
CA THR A 61 6.01 6.58 -24.46
C THR A 61 6.97 7.09 -25.53
N SER A 62 6.61 6.97 -26.81
CA SER A 62 7.40 7.49 -27.92
C SER A 62 6.59 7.54 -29.20
N GLU A 63 6.87 8.52 -30.05
CA GLU A 63 6.26 8.70 -31.37
C GLU A 63 7.28 9.23 -32.39
N THR A 64 7.06 8.90 -33.66
CA THR A 64 7.78 9.49 -34.80
C THR A 64 6.81 10.15 -35.75
N GLY A 65 6.78 11.49 -35.74
CA GLY A 65 5.97 12.28 -36.68
C GLY A 65 4.47 12.17 -36.44
N GLY A 66 4.06 11.97 -35.19
CA GLY A 66 2.69 11.79 -34.72
C GLY A 66 2.19 10.35 -34.79
N VAL A 67 3.04 9.38 -35.16
CA VAL A 67 2.72 7.95 -35.20
C VAL A 67 3.32 7.30 -33.95
N ILE A 68 2.52 6.55 -33.20
CA ILE A 68 2.98 5.90 -31.97
C ILE A 68 3.95 4.75 -32.28
N ASP A 69 5.09 4.75 -31.59
CA ASP A 69 6.14 3.73 -31.72
C ASP A 69 6.29 2.90 -30.43
N GLY A 70 5.88 3.46 -29.29
CA GLY A 70 6.02 2.85 -27.97
C GLY A 70 4.85 3.19 -27.05
N VAL A 71 4.45 2.21 -26.25
CA VAL A 71 3.36 2.33 -25.28
C VAL A 71 3.68 1.58 -23.99
N ARG A 72 3.09 2.02 -22.89
CA ARG A 72 3.07 1.30 -21.62
C ARG A 72 1.68 1.30 -20.98
N ILE A 73 1.43 0.35 -20.08
CA ILE A 73 0.21 0.35 -19.27
C ILE A 73 0.26 1.56 -18.33
N TYR A 74 -0.78 2.38 -18.37
CA TYR A 74 -0.97 3.51 -17.44
C TYR A 74 -1.95 3.14 -16.31
N ASN A 75 -2.96 2.34 -16.64
CA ASN A 75 -3.93 1.76 -15.73
C ASN A 75 -4.34 0.40 -16.29
N ALA A 76 -4.19 -0.68 -15.51
CA ALA A 76 -4.45 -2.03 -15.99
C ALA A 76 -5.95 -2.32 -16.15
N GLY A 77 -6.81 -1.55 -15.48
CA GLY A 77 -8.26 -1.71 -15.50
C GLY A 77 -8.74 -2.97 -14.77
N ALA A 78 -10.06 -3.10 -14.63
CA ALA A 78 -10.73 -4.20 -13.97
C ALA A 78 -11.97 -4.62 -14.79
N TYR A 79 -11.89 -5.77 -15.45
CA TYR A 79 -12.90 -6.25 -16.40
C TYR A 79 -13.55 -7.56 -15.94
N THR A 80 -14.86 -7.67 -16.12
CA THR A 80 -15.60 -8.95 -16.03
C THR A 80 -15.82 -9.56 -17.41
N ALA A 81 -15.65 -8.78 -18.47
CA ALA A 81 -15.56 -9.25 -19.84
C ALA A 81 -14.53 -8.41 -20.59
N THR A 82 -13.45 -9.05 -21.06
CA THR A 82 -12.34 -8.35 -21.72
C THR A 82 -12.79 -7.70 -23.04
N PRO A 83 -12.28 -6.50 -23.38
CA PRO A 83 -12.51 -5.88 -24.68
C PRO A 83 -11.83 -6.66 -25.81
N THR A 84 -12.23 -6.39 -27.05
CA THR A 84 -11.62 -7.00 -28.23
C THR A 84 -10.18 -6.53 -28.42
N THR A 85 -9.33 -7.42 -28.92
CA THR A 85 -7.92 -7.17 -29.26
C THR A 85 -7.65 -7.54 -30.74
N PRO A 86 -6.95 -6.70 -31.53
CA PRO A 86 -6.47 -5.35 -31.21
C PRO A 86 -7.60 -4.38 -30.83
N ASN A 87 -7.34 -3.52 -29.85
CA ASN A 87 -8.28 -2.54 -29.35
C ASN A 87 -8.13 -1.21 -30.09
N SER A 88 -9.24 -0.63 -30.52
CA SER A 88 -9.27 0.74 -31.08
C SER A 88 -9.39 1.75 -29.93
N ALA A 89 -8.29 1.98 -29.22
CA ALA A 89 -8.25 2.89 -28.09
C ALA A 89 -8.51 4.34 -28.55
N THR A 90 -9.13 5.14 -27.67
CA THR A 90 -9.49 6.54 -27.93
C THR A 90 -8.80 7.47 -26.93
N GLY A 91 -8.85 8.79 -27.14
CA GLY A 91 -8.13 9.76 -26.29
C GLY A 91 -6.78 10.17 -26.88
N GLY A 92 -6.01 10.94 -26.11
CA GLY A 92 -4.82 11.65 -26.59
C GLY A 92 -5.12 12.76 -27.60
N THR A 93 -4.08 13.29 -28.25
CA THR A 93 -4.22 14.32 -29.30
C THR A 93 -4.47 13.75 -30.69
N GLY A 94 -4.19 12.46 -30.89
CA GLY A 94 -4.24 11.78 -32.19
C GLY A 94 -5.53 10.98 -32.46
N SER A 95 -5.50 10.20 -33.54
CA SER A 95 -6.57 9.26 -33.89
C SER A 95 -6.05 8.03 -34.65
N GLY A 96 -6.84 6.95 -34.63
CA GLY A 96 -6.57 5.75 -35.44
C GLY A 96 -5.51 4.80 -34.86
N ALA A 97 -5.13 4.96 -33.59
CA ALA A 97 -4.29 3.96 -32.92
C ALA A 97 -5.05 2.64 -32.71
N SER A 98 -4.31 1.53 -32.81
CA SER A 98 -4.80 0.21 -32.44
C SER A 98 -3.74 -0.52 -31.62
N ILE A 99 -4.14 -1.05 -30.47
CA ILE A 99 -3.24 -1.63 -29.47
C ILE A 99 -3.63 -3.10 -29.21
N THR A 100 -2.67 -4.01 -29.36
CA THR A 100 -2.83 -5.39 -28.91
C THR A 100 -2.75 -5.42 -27.40
N LEU A 101 -3.80 -5.96 -26.77
CA LEU A 101 -3.88 -6.16 -25.32
C LEU A 101 -3.79 -7.66 -24.99
N THR A 102 -3.09 -8.00 -23.92
CA THR A 102 -3.15 -9.32 -23.28
C THR A 102 -3.61 -9.13 -21.85
N PHE A 103 -4.54 -9.97 -21.40
CA PHE A 103 -5.13 -9.91 -20.07
C PHE A 103 -4.62 -11.06 -19.20
N THR A 104 -4.55 -10.82 -17.89
CA THR A 104 -4.43 -11.87 -16.88
C THR A 104 -5.73 -11.95 -16.11
N GLY A 105 -6.20 -13.17 -15.85
CA GLY A 105 -7.44 -13.41 -15.15
C GLY A 105 -7.29 -13.22 -13.64
N GLY A 106 -8.17 -12.41 -13.06
CA GLY A 106 -8.39 -12.29 -11.62
C GLY A 106 -7.19 -11.94 -10.75
N ASN A 107 -6.13 -11.32 -11.29
CA ASN A 107 -4.91 -10.85 -10.60
C ASN A 107 -4.33 -11.76 -9.48
N GLY A 108 -4.64 -13.07 -9.52
CA GLY A 108 -4.28 -14.06 -8.52
C GLY A 108 -5.17 -14.11 -7.28
N TRP A 109 -6.35 -13.49 -7.26
CA TRP A 109 -7.27 -13.45 -6.12
C TRP A 109 -8.68 -13.96 -6.45
N THR A 110 -9.28 -14.64 -5.48
CA THR A 110 -10.70 -15.04 -5.49
C THR A 110 -11.42 -14.43 -4.29
N ALA A 111 -12.63 -13.90 -4.49
CA ALA A 111 -13.48 -13.44 -3.39
C ALA A 111 -14.28 -14.62 -2.82
N ASN A 112 -13.82 -15.16 -1.70
CA ASN A 112 -14.53 -16.18 -0.94
C ASN A 112 -15.75 -15.61 -0.20
N ARG A 113 -15.71 -14.31 0.09
CA ARG A 113 -16.81 -13.52 0.66
C ARG A 113 -16.79 -12.12 0.07
N ASN A 114 -17.95 -11.64 -0.35
CA ASN A 114 -18.25 -10.23 -0.63
C ASN A 114 -19.74 -10.04 -0.29
N ALA A 115 -20.03 -9.65 0.94
CA ALA A 115 -21.38 -9.68 1.49
C ALA A 115 -21.68 -8.42 2.31
N ILE A 116 -22.96 -8.07 2.37
CA ILE A 116 -23.47 -7.07 3.31
C ILE A 116 -23.69 -7.78 4.65
N TYR A 117 -23.06 -7.30 5.72
CA TYR A 117 -23.20 -7.88 7.06
C TYR A 117 -24.13 -7.07 7.98
N SER A 118 -24.30 -5.77 7.72
CA SER A 118 -25.21 -4.91 8.49
C SER A 118 -25.66 -3.71 7.68
N GLY A 119 -26.96 -3.54 7.43
CA GLY A 119 -27.47 -2.38 6.69
C GLY A 119 -26.88 -2.30 5.28
N SER A 120 -25.97 -1.33 5.03
CA SER A 120 -25.18 -1.26 3.78
C SER A 120 -23.68 -1.55 4.00
N ASP A 121 -23.28 -1.86 5.23
CA ASP A 121 -21.90 -2.18 5.57
C ASP A 121 -21.52 -3.58 5.07
N LYS A 122 -20.29 -3.69 4.58
CA LYS A 122 -19.80 -4.85 3.84
C LYS A 122 -18.61 -5.51 4.53
N GLU A 123 -18.49 -6.81 4.30
CA GLU A 123 -17.32 -7.59 4.64
C GLU A 123 -16.86 -8.39 3.43
N VAL A 124 -15.54 -8.49 3.29
CA VAL A 124 -14.86 -9.16 2.18
C VAL A 124 -13.78 -10.08 2.73
N MET A 125 -13.68 -11.26 2.14
CA MET A 125 -12.54 -12.18 2.32
C MET A 125 -12.05 -12.61 0.95
N LEU A 126 -10.78 -12.31 0.68
CA LEU A 126 -10.08 -12.71 -0.52
C LEU A 126 -9.09 -13.83 -0.21
N GLU A 127 -8.89 -14.70 -1.19
CA GLU A 127 -7.86 -15.73 -1.18
C GLU A 127 -6.95 -15.54 -2.40
N GLY A 128 -5.67 -15.28 -2.12
CA GLY A 128 -4.62 -15.11 -3.11
C GLY A 128 -3.90 -16.42 -3.36
N ASP A 129 -3.60 -16.72 -4.63
CA ASP A 129 -3.01 -18.00 -5.06
C ASP A 129 -1.48 -18.05 -4.92
N GLY A 130 -0.83 -16.93 -4.57
CA GLY A 130 0.63 -16.83 -4.48
C GLY A 130 1.34 -17.31 -5.75
N GLY A 131 0.77 -17.04 -6.92
CA GLY A 131 1.31 -17.46 -8.22
C GLY A 131 1.16 -18.96 -8.51
N GLY A 132 0.30 -19.66 -7.78
CA GLY A 132 -0.01 -21.06 -8.06
C GLY A 132 -0.96 -21.69 -7.05
N SER A 133 -0.43 -22.14 -5.92
CA SER A 133 -1.15 -23.02 -4.97
C SER A 133 -1.05 -22.57 -3.51
N ASP A 134 -0.56 -21.36 -3.25
CA ASP A 134 -0.61 -20.79 -1.91
C ASP A 134 -2.07 -20.37 -1.60
N ALA A 135 -2.39 -20.23 -0.32
CA ALA A 135 -3.69 -19.78 0.13
C ALA A 135 -3.50 -18.58 1.06
N ILE A 136 -3.47 -17.39 0.45
CA ILE A 136 -3.19 -16.14 1.15
C ILE A 136 -4.52 -15.48 1.49
N HIS A 137 -4.90 -15.50 2.77
CA HIS A 137 -6.22 -15.00 3.15
C HIS A 137 -6.15 -13.63 3.80
N VAL A 138 -6.80 -12.67 3.15
CA VAL A 138 -6.91 -11.28 3.61
C VAL A 138 -8.35 -10.82 3.49
N GLY A 139 -8.72 -9.80 4.24
CA GLY A 139 -10.08 -9.28 4.17
C GLY A 139 -10.20 -7.94 4.84
N TRP A 140 -11.40 -7.40 4.75
CA TRP A 140 -11.76 -6.17 5.44
C TRP A 140 -13.26 -6.14 5.69
N ARG A 141 -13.65 -5.31 6.64
CA ARG A 141 -15.04 -4.92 6.83
C ARG A 141 -15.13 -3.41 6.91
N THR A 142 -16.20 -2.85 6.35
CA THR A 142 -16.46 -1.43 6.50
C THR A 142 -16.85 -1.14 7.95
N PHE A 143 -16.42 -0.01 8.49
CA PHE A 143 -16.61 0.36 9.89
C PHE A 143 -16.91 1.86 9.99
N ARG A 144 -18.13 2.19 10.40
CA ARG A 144 -18.59 3.58 10.43
C ARG A 144 -19.46 3.92 11.63
N ASP A 145 -19.50 5.21 11.94
CA ASP A 145 -20.50 5.82 12.80
C ASP A 145 -20.86 7.18 12.18
N VAL A 146 -22.07 7.28 11.64
CA VAL A 146 -22.55 8.48 10.94
C VAL A 146 -22.61 9.69 11.88
N PRO A 147 -23.17 9.59 13.11
CA PRO A 147 -23.07 10.67 14.09
C PRO A 147 -21.64 11.12 14.42
N ALA A 148 -20.68 10.20 14.51
CA ALA A 148 -19.30 10.51 14.84
C ALA A 148 -18.46 10.95 13.62
N GLY A 149 -18.90 10.64 12.39
CA GLY A 149 -18.33 11.12 11.13
C GLY A 149 -17.16 10.30 10.59
N TYR A 150 -16.96 9.06 11.04
CA TYR A 150 -15.94 8.15 10.49
C TYR A 150 -16.57 7.05 9.64
N TYR A 151 -15.85 6.65 8.58
CA TYR A 151 -16.31 5.73 7.53
C TYR A 151 -15.20 4.78 7.07
N ASN A 152 -14.45 4.25 8.02
CA ASN A 152 -13.18 3.56 7.81
C ASN A 152 -13.37 2.10 7.40
N TRP A 153 -12.27 1.41 7.09
CA TRP A 153 -12.25 -0.06 7.04
C TRP A 153 -11.42 -0.63 8.17
N GLU A 154 -11.87 -1.75 8.71
CA GLU A 154 -11.08 -2.64 9.56
C GLU A 154 -10.51 -3.75 8.69
N LEU A 155 -9.17 -3.88 8.70
CA LEU A 155 -8.41 -4.75 7.82
C LEU A 155 -7.98 -6.00 8.57
N HIS A 156 -7.99 -7.14 7.89
CA HIS A 156 -7.68 -8.42 8.50
C HIS A 156 -6.87 -9.37 7.63
N GLY A 157 -6.18 -10.26 8.34
CA GLY A 157 -5.48 -11.41 7.79
C GLY A 157 -5.90 -12.64 8.56
N THR A 158 -5.89 -13.79 7.90
CA THR A 158 -6.29 -15.07 8.50
C THR A 158 -5.44 -16.18 7.91
N THR A 159 -5.35 -17.30 8.60
CA THR A 159 -4.61 -18.50 8.14
C THR A 159 -5.48 -19.45 7.33
N GLY A 160 -6.76 -19.15 7.19
CA GLY A 160 -7.73 -19.96 6.47
C GLY A 160 -9.06 -19.27 6.26
N TYR A 161 -9.92 -19.88 5.45
CA TYR A 161 -11.32 -19.47 5.28
C TYR A 161 -12.28 -20.61 5.64
N THR A 162 -13.23 -20.32 6.52
CA THR A 162 -14.33 -21.22 6.87
C THR A 162 -15.65 -20.60 6.42
N ALA A 163 -16.26 -21.19 5.39
CA ALA A 163 -17.55 -20.77 4.88
C ALA A 163 -18.63 -20.85 5.98
N GLY A 164 -19.39 -19.77 6.15
CA GLY A 164 -20.48 -19.67 7.13
C GLY A 164 -20.07 -19.33 8.57
N ALA A 165 -18.78 -19.29 8.91
CA ALA A 165 -18.31 -18.70 10.17
C ALA A 165 -18.34 -17.17 10.09
N ASP A 166 -18.56 -16.46 11.20
CA ASP A 166 -18.45 -15.00 11.22
C ASP A 166 -17.00 -14.57 10.88
N MET A 167 -16.81 -13.33 10.44
CA MET A 167 -15.48 -12.81 10.10
C MET A 167 -14.49 -12.86 11.28
N LYS A 168 -14.97 -12.57 12.49
CA LYS A 168 -14.19 -12.68 13.74
C LYS A 168 -13.85 -14.12 14.15
N ASP A 169 -14.55 -15.10 13.59
CA ASP A 169 -14.38 -16.51 13.94
C ASP A 169 -13.54 -17.26 12.87
N GLN A 170 -12.90 -16.53 11.95
CA GLN A 170 -12.01 -17.12 10.95
C GLN A 170 -10.71 -17.64 11.60
N PRO A 171 -10.07 -18.68 11.01
CA PRO A 171 -8.87 -19.30 11.57
C PRO A 171 -7.69 -18.33 11.81
N SER A 172 -7.37 -18.08 13.08
CA SER A 172 -6.28 -17.16 13.45
C SER A 172 -6.46 -15.77 12.82
N ILE A 173 -7.68 -15.22 12.85
CA ILE A 173 -7.94 -13.85 12.39
C ILE A 173 -7.06 -12.85 13.15
N SER A 174 -6.54 -11.84 12.45
CA SER A 174 -5.76 -10.78 13.08
C SER A 174 -6.62 -9.93 14.03
N PRO A 175 -6.01 -9.28 15.04
CA PRO A 175 -6.71 -8.37 15.94
C PRO A 175 -7.52 -7.28 15.23
N GLY A 176 -8.61 -6.84 15.86
CA GLY A 176 -9.57 -5.88 15.33
C GLY A 176 -10.77 -5.72 16.26
N PHE A 177 -11.58 -4.69 16.05
CA PHE A 177 -12.66 -4.32 16.96
C PHE A 177 -13.89 -5.22 16.81
N PHE A 178 -14.18 -5.76 15.62
CA PHE A 178 -15.30 -6.67 15.31
C PHE A 178 -16.71 -6.28 15.85
N ASP A 179 -16.95 -4.99 16.17
CA ASP A 179 -18.17 -4.41 16.80
C ASP A 179 -18.21 -4.43 18.34
N GLY A 180 -17.05 -4.48 19.01
CA GLY A 180 -16.96 -4.32 20.47
C GLY A 180 -16.40 -5.55 21.19
N ALA A 181 -15.48 -6.27 20.57
CA ALA A 181 -14.65 -7.24 21.30
C ALA A 181 -14.02 -6.55 22.53
N SER A 182 -13.88 -7.29 23.64
CA SER A 182 -13.31 -6.76 24.88
C SER A 182 -11.96 -6.08 24.64
N ASN A 183 -11.63 -5.13 25.51
CA ASN A 183 -10.55 -4.15 25.44
C ASN A 183 -9.16 -4.68 25.04
N ASP A 184 -8.94 -6.00 25.17
CA ASP A 184 -7.70 -6.69 24.84
C ASP A 184 -7.55 -6.98 23.32
N ASP A 185 -8.64 -6.96 22.53
CA ASP A 185 -8.65 -7.29 21.08
C ASP A 185 -8.78 -6.06 20.15
N GLN A 186 -8.94 -4.86 20.70
CA GLN A 186 -9.45 -3.70 19.94
C GLN A 186 -8.40 -2.95 19.09
N ALA A 187 -7.10 -3.16 19.29
CA ALA A 187 -6.09 -2.56 18.41
C ALA A 187 -6.01 -3.38 17.13
N GLY A 188 -6.37 -2.77 16.01
CA GLY A 188 -6.42 -3.38 14.68
C GLY A 188 -5.67 -2.56 13.64
N ALA A 189 -5.76 -3.02 12.39
CA ALA A 189 -5.27 -2.29 11.23
C ALA A 189 -6.45 -1.58 10.57
N TYR A 190 -6.40 -0.25 10.46
CA TYR A 190 -7.52 0.52 9.90
C TYR A 190 -7.10 1.40 8.74
N LEU A 191 -7.96 1.46 7.72
CA LEU A 191 -7.84 2.40 6.60
C LEU A 191 -8.82 3.55 6.80
N LEU A 192 -8.29 4.78 6.85
CA LEU A 192 -9.09 5.98 7.01
C LEU A 192 -9.75 6.39 5.70
N LEU A 193 -11.08 6.58 5.73
CA LEU A 193 -11.93 6.80 4.56
C LEU A 193 -13.08 7.76 4.87
N HIS A 194 -13.86 8.11 3.83
CA HIS A 194 -14.93 9.10 3.91
C HIS A 194 -16.20 8.63 3.18
N GLU A 195 -17.35 9.22 3.51
CA GLU A 195 -18.64 9.02 2.83
C GLU A 195 -18.75 9.73 1.46
N ALA A 196 -17.67 10.31 0.98
CA ALA A 196 -17.64 11.07 -0.26
C ALA A 196 -16.56 10.51 -1.18
N SER A 197 -16.50 11.04 -2.40
CA SER A 197 -15.58 10.54 -3.40
C SER A 197 -14.12 10.58 -2.94
N VAL A 198 -13.40 9.49 -3.18
CA VAL A 198 -11.98 9.30 -2.86
C VAL A 198 -11.25 8.83 -4.10
N ASP A 199 -10.01 9.29 -4.30
CA ASP A 199 -9.12 8.75 -5.32
C ASP A 199 -8.30 7.60 -4.74
N PHE A 200 -7.99 6.58 -5.54
CA PHE A 200 -7.22 5.43 -5.09
C PHE A 200 -6.17 4.97 -6.10
N TRP A 201 -5.18 4.25 -5.57
CA TRP A 201 -4.16 3.54 -6.31
C TRP A 201 -3.91 2.19 -5.64
N PHE A 202 -3.95 1.13 -6.43
CA PHE A 202 -3.71 -0.25 -6.02
C PHE A 202 -2.56 -0.84 -6.82
N SER A 203 -1.61 -1.45 -6.11
CA SER A 203 -0.60 -2.33 -6.65
C SER A 203 -0.94 -3.76 -6.22
N ILE A 204 -1.33 -4.59 -7.19
CA ILE A 204 -1.85 -5.93 -6.95
C ILE A 204 -0.95 -6.98 -7.59
N THR A 205 -0.58 -7.98 -6.81
CA THR A 205 0.04 -9.22 -7.28
C THR A 205 -0.74 -10.40 -6.71
N SER A 206 -0.46 -11.61 -7.16
CA SER A 206 -1.02 -12.83 -6.56
C SER A 206 -0.64 -13.05 -5.08
N TYR A 207 0.37 -12.31 -4.58
CA TYR A 207 0.85 -12.45 -3.20
C TYR A 207 0.28 -11.39 -2.25
N ARG A 208 -0.11 -10.23 -2.79
CA ARG A 208 -0.37 -9.03 -1.99
C ARG A 208 -1.15 -7.96 -2.74
N ILE A 209 -1.81 -7.13 -1.96
CA ILE A 209 -2.51 -5.91 -2.35
C ILE A 209 -1.92 -4.77 -1.50
N ILE A 210 -1.42 -3.75 -2.17
CA ILE A 210 -0.95 -2.51 -1.55
C ILE A 210 -1.81 -1.39 -2.08
N GLY A 211 -2.35 -0.56 -1.20
CA GLY A 211 -3.23 0.52 -1.61
C GLY A 211 -2.92 1.85 -0.95
N VAL A 212 -3.21 2.91 -1.70
CA VAL A 212 -3.22 4.29 -1.23
C VAL A 212 -4.54 4.92 -1.62
N VAL A 213 -5.17 5.63 -0.69
CA VAL A 213 -6.42 6.35 -0.88
C VAL A 213 -6.20 7.80 -0.50
N LYS A 214 -6.65 8.71 -1.35
CA LYS A 214 -6.62 10.15 -1.11
C LYS A 214 -8.00 10.62 -0.71
N VAL A 215 -8.08 11.23 0.47
CA VAL A 215 -9.28 11.87 1.00
C VAL A 215 -8.99 13.35 1.16
N GLY A 216 -9.61 14.18 0.31
CA GLY A 216 -9.29 15.60 0.22
C GLY A 216 -7.82 15.82 -0.14
N THR A 217 -7.00 16.24 0.83
CA THR A 217 -5.55 16.48 0.65
C THR A 217 -4.67 15.49 1.41
N ALA A 218 -5.25 14.53 2.12
CA ALA A 218 -4.53 13.53 2.91
C ALA A 218 -4.48 12.17 2.19
N TYR A 219 -3.41 11.41 2.42
CA TYR A 219 -3.19 10.09 1.84
C TYR A 219 -3.14 9.05 2.94
N PHE A 220 -3.91 7.97 2.78
CA PHE A 220 -4.03 6.86 3.70
C PHE A 220 -3.67 5.58 2.97
N ASN A 221 -2.90 4.70 3.62
CA ASN A 221 -2.30 3.55 2.96
C ASN A 221 -2.56 2.26 3.73
N PHE A 222 -2.49 1.13 3.02
CA PHE A 222 -2.65 -0.19 3.59
C PHE A 222 -1.84 -1.24 2.82
N PHE A 223 -1.59 -2.37 3.48
CA PHE A 223 -0.95 -3.55 2.93
C PHE A 223 -1.68 -4.81 3.40
N LEU A 224 -2.01 -5.68 2.45
CA LEU A 224 -2.66 -6.96 2.70
C LEU A 224 -1.91 -8.05 1.90
N GLY A 225 -1.33 -9.03 2.59
CA GLY A 225 -0.76 -10.21 1.94
C GLY A 225 0.65 -10.52 2.40
N TRP A 226 1.42 -11.23 1.58
CA TRP A 226 2.74 -11.69 1.98
C TRP A 226 3.82 -10.63 1.80
N ALA A 227 4.65 -10.51 2.84
CA ALA A 227 5.93 -9.83 2.79
C ALA A 227 7.03 -10.75 2.22
N ASP A 228 8.14 -10.17 1.77
CA ASP A 228 9.28 -10.92 1.27
C ASP A 228 10.12 -11.42 2.45
N ARG A 229 9.93 -12.68 2.83
CA ARG A 229 10.69 -13.34 3.90
C ARG A 229 12.17 -13.50 3.53
N PHE A 230 13.05 -13.26 4.50
CA PHE A 230 14.48 -13.62 4.39
C PHE A 230 14.73 -15.10 4.69
N ALA A 231 13.89 -15.69 5.53
CA ALA A 231 13.94 -17.11 5.86
C ALA A 231 13.42 -17.98 4.70
N THR A 232 13.74 -19.28 4.72
CA THR A 232 13.21 -20.22 3.74
C THR A 232 11.71 -20.45 3.91
N SER A 233 11.07 -21.04 2.89
CA SER A 233 9.65 -21.39 2.95
C SER A 233 9.28 -22.43 4.00
N THR A 234 10.26 -23.17 4.51
CA THR A 234 10.07 -24.11 5.63
C THR A 234 10.20 -23.42 6.98
N GLU A 235 11.13 -22.47 7.11
CA GLU A 235 11.38 -21.76 8.37
C GLU A 235 10.31 -20.71 8.65
N TYR A 236 9.84 -20.00 7.63
CA TYR A 236 8.76 -19.04 7.77
C TYR A 236 7.69 -19.23 6.70
N PRO A 237 6.80 -20.24 6.85
CA PRO A 237 5.88 -20.65 5.78
C PRO A 237 4.85 -19.60 5.37
N TYR A 238 4.39 -18.77 6.30
CA TYR A 238 3.25 -17.87 6.11
C TYR A 238 3.59 -16.43 6.51
N PRO A 239 4.39 -15.69 5.71
CA PRO A 239 4.84 -14.34 6.03
C PRO A 239 3.76 -13.28 5.79
N LEU A 240 2.56 -13.52 6.34
CA LEU A 240 1.40 -12.66 6.18
C LEU A 240 1.56 -11.38 6.99
N VAL A 241 1.34 -10.25 6.33
CA VAL A 241 1.33 -8.92 6.90
C VAL A 241 0.00 -8.24 6.58
N VAL A 242 -0.55 -7.59 7.60
CA VAL A 242 -1.73 -6.74 7.49
C VAL A 242 -1.41 -5.43 8.13
N ALA A 243 -1.55 -4.35 7.37
CA ALA A 243 -1.25 -3.02 7.85
C ALA A 243 -2.27 -2.02 7.34
N GLY A 244 -2.72 -1.14 8.24
CA GLY A 244 -3.50 0.04 7.94
C GLY A 244 -2.69 1.31 8.17
N HIS A 245 -3.39 2.44 8.10
CA HIS A 245 -2.80 3.75 8.34
C HIS A 245 -2.87 4.16 9.82
N THR A 246 -3.88 3.69 10.55
CA THR A 246 -4.04 3.95 11.98
C THR A 246 -4.42 2.68 12.73
N SER A 247 -4.17 2.68 14.03
CA SER A 247 -4.56 1.61 14.97
C SER A 247 -5.91 1.88 15.63
N ALA A 248 -6.54 3.02 15.36
CA ALA A 248 -7.79 3.44 15.97
C ALA A 248 -8.96 3.35 14.95
N PRO A 249 -10.04 2.62 15.27
CA PRO A 249 -11.17 2.43 14.36
C PRO A 249 -11.98 3.71 14.10
N ASP A 250 -12.01 4.62 15.07
CA ASP A 250 -12.88 5.79 15.17
C ASP A 250 -12.20 7.10 14.73
N ASP A 251 -10.99 7.00 14.17
CA ASP A 251 -10.24 8.14 13.67
C ASP A 251 -10.90 8.77 12.43
N LEU A 252 -10.78 10.08 12.32
CA LEU A 252 -11.27 10.83 11.17
C LEU A 252 -10.21 10.92 10.05
N SER A 253 -10.64 10.75 8.81
CA SER A 253 -9.82 10.82 7.60
C SER A 253 -9.45 12.27 7.22
N ASN A 254 -8.56 12.92 7.97
CA ASN A 254 -8.12 14.29 7.69
C ASN A 254 -6.63 14.53 7.95
N GLN A 255 -6.09 15.62 7.39
CA GLN A 255 -4.67 15.99 7.54
C GLN A 255 -4.29 16.41 8.97
N GLY A 256 -5.26 16.84 9.79
CA GLY A 256 -5.02 17.21 11.19
C GLY A 256 -4.78 16.03 12.12
N LYS A 257 -5.20 14.82 11.73
CA LYS A 257 -5.00 13.61 12.54
C LYS A 257 -3.55 13.16 12.46
N MET A 258 -2.82 13.19 13.58
CA MET A 258 -1.47 12.65 13.65
C MET A 258 -1.48 11.12 13.49
N SER A 259 -1.11 10.65 12.31
CA SER A 259 -1.09 9.24 11.94
C SER A 259 -0.01 8.97 10.89
N SER A 260 0.49 7.75 10.86
CA SER A 260 1.52 7.32 9.93
C SER A 260 1.40 5.83 9.69
N GLY A 261 1.35 5.47 8.42
CA GLY A 261 1.13 4.09 7.96
C GLY A 261 2.44 3.33 7.68
N LEU A 262 2.45 2.61 6.56
CA LEU A 262 3.35 1.49 6.25
C LEU A 262 4.85 1.62 6.58
N LEU A 263 5.53 2.73 6.25
CA LEU A 263 6.98 2.88 6.53
C LEU A 263 7.29 3.33 7.95
N ASP A 264 6.36 4.02 8.59
CA ASP A 264 6.55 4.55 9.94
C ASP A 264 5.30 4.32 10.78
N PRO A 265 4.88 3.06 11.00
CA PRO A 265 3.60 2.75 11.62
C PRO A 265 3.55 3.34 13.02
N TRP A 266 2.60 4.25 13.24
CA TRP A 266 2.37 4.86 14.55
C TRP A 266 1.11 4.30 15.18
N ARG A 267 1.28 3.85 16.42
CA ARG A 267 0.17 3.57 17.30
C ARG A 267 -0.42 4.88 17.81
N ASP A 268 -1.74 4.99 17.82
CA ASP A 268 -2.43 6.09 18.48
C ASP A 268 -2.43 5.93 20.02
N ASN A 269 -2.12 7.02 20.74
CA ASN A 269 -2.20 7.10 22.20
C ASN A 269 -3.63 7.36 22.72
N GLY A 270 -4.53 7.88 21.87
CA GLY A 270 -5.96 8.08 22.19
C GLY A 270 -6.77 6.78 22.20
N ALA A 271 -6.22 5.72 21.63
CA ALA A 271 -6.82 4.41 21.58
C ALA A 271 -6.93 3.81 23.00
N ASN A 272 -8.06 4.00 23.68
CA ASN A 272 -8.64 3.24 24.82
C ASN A 272 -7.75 2.26 25.63
N GLY A 273 -6.48 2.61 25.94
CA GLY A 273 -5.50 1.67 26.50
C GLY A 273 -4.95 0.60 25.53
N LEU A 274 -5.22 0.67 24.23
CA LEU A 274 -4.97 -0.40 23.24
C LEU A 274 -3.48 -0.61 22.97
N ALA A 275 -2.90 -1.78 23.27
CA ALA A 275 -1.43 -1.95 23.30
C ALA A 275 -0.70 -2.05 21.95
N ALA A 276 -1.41 -2.20 20.83
CA ALA A 276 -0.83 -2.54 19.52
C ALA A 276 -0.95 -1.43 18.46
N GLY A 277 -0.04 -1.46 17.49
CA GLY A 277 0.00 -0.51 16.36
C GLY A 277 -0.78 -0.97 15.13
N PRO A 278 -0.72 -0.21 14.02
CA PRO A 278 -1.56 -0.41 12.84
C PRO A 278 -1.10 -1.53 11.90
N MET A 279 0.00 -2.23 12.23
CA MET A 279 0.58 -3.30 11.43
C MET A 279 0.73 -4.56 12.26
N PHE A 280 0.39 -5.70 11.66
CA PHE A 280 0.48 -7.02 12.26
C PHE A 280 1.17 -7.99 11.31
N VAL A 281 2.02 -8.84 11.90
CA VAL A 281 2.74 -9.91 11.21
C VAL A 281 2.34 -11.24 11.85
N TYR A 282 1.89 -12.20 11.04
CA TYR A 282 1.68 -13.57 11.51
C TYR A 282 3.03 -14.28 11.55
N PHE A 283 3.50 -14.67 12.72
CA PHE A 283 4.87 -15.15 12.91
C PHE A 283 4.94 -16.68 13.08
N THR A 284 6.15 -17.22 13.09
CA THR A 284 6.41 -18.67 13.08
C THR A 284 5.99 -19.39 14.37
N ASP A 285 5.70 -18.64 15.44
CA ASP A 285 5.16 -19.14 16.70
C ASP A 285 3.62 -19.34 16.65
N GLY A 286 3.00 -19.01 15.52
CA GLY A 286 1.56 -19.12 15.31
C GLY A 286 0.75 -17.93 15.85
N GLY A 287 1.42 -16.86 16.29
CA GLY A 287 0.81 -15.66 16.84
C GLY A 287 0.87 -14.44 15.91
N TRP A 288 0.01 -13.45 16.21
CA TRP A 288 0.06 -12.13 15.58
C TRP A 288 0.93 -11.18 16.41
N HIS A 289 1.88 -10.52 15.75
CA HIS A 289 2.79 -9.56 16.38
C HIS A 289 2.54 -8.18 15.81
N SER A 290 2.16 -7.23 16.66
CA SER A 290 2.06 -5.83 16.23
C SER A 290 3.45 -5.23 15.98
N VAL A 291 3.54 -4.41 14.93
CA VAL A 291 4.74 -3.70 14.50
C VAL A 291 4.41 -2.21 14.47
N HIS A 292 5.20 -1.40 15.18
CA HIS A 292 5.05 0.05 15.18
C HIS A 292 6.33 0.74 15.65
N ASN A 293 6.66 1.84 15.01
CA ASN A 293 7.87 2.62 15.27
C ASN A 293 7.70 3.63 16.40
N GLY A 294 6.45 3.91 16.77
CA GLY A 294 6.18 4.84 17.83
C GLY A 294 4.72 4.89 18.25
N LEU A 295 4.53 5.60 19.35
CA LEU A 295 3.25 6.00 19.88
C LEU A 295 3.11 7.51 19.68
N VAL A 296 1.98 7.96 19.14
CA VAL A 296 1.72 9.39 18.96
C VAL A 296 0.62 9.85 19.90
N SER A 297 0.91 10.89 20.69
CA SER A 297 -0.09 11.68 21.39
C SER A 297 -0.31 13.00 20.66
N SER A 298 -1.35 13.75 21.05
CA SER A 298 -1.63 15.08 20.50
C SER A 298 -0.47 16.09 20.63
N SER A 299 0.57 15.78 21.43
CA SER A 299 1.69 16.68 21.71
C SER A 299 3.09 16.04 21.66
N ALA A 300 3.22 14.72 21.46
CA ALA A 300 4.52 14.05 21.42
C ALA A 300 4.48 12.70 20.67
N ARG A 301 5.54 12.42 19.88
CA ARG A 301 5.89 11.05 19.46
C ARG A 301 6.82 10.42 20.50
N GLN A 302 6.49 9.21 20.94
CA GLN A 302 7.37 8.35 21.74
C GLN A 302 7.84 7.18 20.87
N THR A 303 9.15 6.93 20.83
CA THR A 303 9.74 5.84 20.03
C THR A 303 9.39 4.48 20.62
N LYS A 304 9.15 3.51 19.74
CA LYS A 304 9.07 2.08 20.06
C LYS A 304 10.18 1.34 19.32
N ARG A 305 10.75 0.33 19.96
CA ARG A 305 11.99 -0.32 19.50
C ARG A 305 11.88 -1.84 19.38
N ASP A 306 10.85 -2.43 19.95
CA ASP A 306 10.70 -3.89 20.04
C ASP A 306 10.48 -4.53 18.67
N ARG A 307 9.55 -3.98 17.87
CA ARG A 307 9.19 -4.48 16.54
C ARG A 307 8.87 -3.30 15.64
N VAL A 308 9.74 -3.05 14.67
CA VAL A 308 9.78 -1.79 13.93
C VAL A 308 9.94 -2.02 12.42
N VAL A 309 9.60 -1.00 11.64
CA VAL A 309 9.88 -0.89 10.21
C VAL A 309 11.03 0.08 10.01
N ILE A 310 12.17 -0.40 9.53
CA ILE A 310 13.31 0.45 9.13
C ILE A 310 13.13 0.89 7.66
N PRO A 311 13.62 2.08 7.25
CA PRO A 311 14.57 2.94 7.96
C PRO A 311 13.95 3.89 9.00
N CYS A 312 12.63 4.06 9.07
CA CYS A 312 12.03 5.05 9.97
C CYS A 312 11.98 4.63 11.44
N GLY A 313 12.11 3.33 11.71
CA GLY A 313 12.09 2.73 13.02
C GLY A 313 13.48 2.34 13.49
N HIS A 314 13.65 2.25 14.81
CA HIS A 314 14.94 2.02 15.43
C HIS A 314 14.88 0.81 16.39
N PRO A 315 15.42 -0.36 16.01
CA PRO A 315 15.34 -1.57 16.85
C PRO A 315 16.18 -1.45 18.13
N GLN A 316 15.77 -2.15 19.20
CA GLN A 316 16.52 -2.15 20.46
C GLN A 316 17.81 -2.98 20.33
N GLY A 317 18.91 -2.51 20.94
CA GLY A 317 20.11 -3.34 21.08
C GLY A 317 20.96 -3.49 19.82
N GLN A 318 21.04 -2.45 18.97
CA GLN A 318 22.22 -2.28 18.12
C GLN A 318 23.44 -2.16 19.04
N SER A 319 24.09 -3.30 19.29
CA SER A 319 25.46 -3.27 19.78
C SER A 319 26.27 -2.74 18.61
N ASP A 320 26.98 -1.63 18.82
CA ASP A 320 27.94 -1.11 17.86
C ASP A 320 28.74 -2.28 17.29
N CYS A 321 28.93 -2.29 15.97
CA CYS A 321 29.87 -3.23 15.36
C CYS A 321 31.22 -3.05 16.08
N ALA A 322 31.98 -4.13 16.23
CA ALA A 322 33.27 -4.02 16.87
C ALA A 322 34.08 -2.91 16.16
N PRO A 323 34.82 -2.04 16.87
CA PRO A 323 35.50 -0.90 16.25
C PRO A 323 36.41 -1.28 15.08
N GLU A 324 36.92 -2.51 15.08
CA GLU A 324 37.67 -3.13 13.99
C GLU A 324 36.86 -3.40 12.71
N ASP A 325 35.53 -3.54 12.82
CA ASP A 325 34.58 -3.75 11.73
C ASP A 325 33.98 -2.43 11.21
N LEU A 326 34.27 -1.31 11.89
CA LEU A 326 33.85 0.04 11.50
C LEU A 326 34.86 0.65 10.52
N ILE A 327 34.47 0.78 9.24
CA ILE A 327 35.29 1.41 8.20
C ILE A 327 35.25 2.96 8.29
N LEU A 328 34.27 3.53 9.00
CA LEU A 328 34.07 4.97 9.16
C LEU A 328 33.76 5.33 10.62
N ASN A 329 34.46 6.33 11.16
CA ASN A 329 34.28 6.84 12.54
C ASN A 329 33.01 7.70 12.73
N ASN A 330 32.29 8.02 11.66
CA ASN A 330 31.01 8.70 11.69
C ASN A 330 30.01 7.81 10.94
N MET A 331 29.17 7.08 11.66
CA MET A 331 28.07 6.34 11.05
C MET A 331 27.04 7.34 10.50
N LEU A 332 26.50 7.06 9.32
CA LEU A 332 25.27 7.71 8.86
C LEU A 332 24.14 7.23 9.77
N ASP A 333 23.70 8.09 10.69
CA ASP A 333 22.57 7.81 11.56
C ASP A 333 21.28 8.26 10.85
N PHE A 334 20.37 7.32 10.58
CA PHE A 334 19.09 7.64 9.95
C PHE A 334 18.22 8.55 10.81
N ASP A 335 18.46 8.60 12.11
CA ASP A 335 17.76 9.49 13.04
C ASP A 335 18.04 10.99 12.72
N GLU A 336 19.13 11.29 12.02
CA GLU A 336 19.44 12.66 11.55
C GLU A 336 18.51 13.11 10.41
N PHE A 337 18.11 12.17 9.55
CA PHE A 337 17.25 12.41 8.38
C PHE A 337 15.77 12.14 8.68
N ILE A 338 15.49 11.21 9.58
CA ILE A 338 14.15 10.72 9.93
C ILE A 338 13.98 10.83 11.46
N PRO A 339 13.37 11.92 11.97
CA PRO A 339 13.22 12.13 13.39
C PRO A 339 12.41 11.03 14.09
N ILE A 340 13.04 10.29 14.99
CA ILE A 340 12.42 9.17 15.73
C ILE A 340 11.75 9.59 17.06
N ALA A 341 11.94 10.84 17.51
CA ALA A 341 11.36 11.38 18.73
C ALA A 341 11.10 12.90 18.63
N GLY A 342 10.09 13.37 19.37
CA GLY A 342 9.65 14.77 19.35
C GLY A 342 8.80 15.11 18.12
N LEU A 343 7.71 15.87 18.31
CA LEU A 343 6.91 16.32 17.17
C LEU A 343 7.70 17.36 16.38
N SER A 344 7.65 17.31 15.05
CA SER A 344 8.14 18.41 14.19
C SER A 344 9.61 18.78 14.41
N ASN A 345 10.46 17.84 14.79
CA ASN A 345 11.88 18.12 14.73
C ASN A 345 12.25 18.20 13.25
N THR A 346 12.70 19.38 12.81
CA THR A 346 13.37 19.51 11.52
C THR A 346 14.53 18.50 11.54
N PRO A 347 14.63 17.60 10.54
CA PRO A 347 15.80 16.75 10.38
C PRO A 347 17.07 17.56 10.59
N THR A 348 18.02 17.02 11.35
CA THR A 348 19.30 17.71 11.60
C THR A 348 20.24 17.60 10.39
N ALA A 349 19.94 16.67 9.48
CA ALA A 349 20.54 16.55 8.16
C ALA A 349 19.45 16.28 7.10
N ASN A 350 19.76 16.57 5.84
CA ASN A 350 18.91 16.20 4.70
C ASN A 350 19.76 15.50 3.64
N ILE A 351 19.15 14.57 2.90
CA ILE A 351 19.77 13.94 1.74
C ILE A 351 19.45 14.81 0.53
N HIS A 352 20.47 15.43 -0.06
CA HIS A 352 20.34 16.30 -1.22
C HIS A 352 20.92 15.64 -2.47
N PRO A 353 20.29 15.85 -3.64
CA PRO A 353 20.99 15.70 -4.91
C PRO A 353 22.25 16.57 -4.92
N THR A 354 23.28 16.13 -5.65
CA THR A 354 24.50 16.94 -5.78
C THR A 354 24.15 18.25 -6.52
N PRO A 355 24.51 19.43 -5.98
CA PRO A 355 24.19 20.69 -6.64
C PRO A 355 24.68 20.73 -8.09
N GLY A 356 23.78 21.08 -9.01
CA GLY A 356 24.08 21.15 -10.45
C GLY A 356 23.96 19.82 -11.21
N THR A 357 23.52 18.75 -10.57
CA THR A 357 23.13 17.50 -11.25
C THR A 357 21.61 17.43 -11.44
N ALA A 358 21.15 16.48 -12.25
CA ALA A 358 19.75 16.07 -12.18
C ALA A 358 19.43 15.59 -10.75
N ASP A 359 18.19 15.80 -10.31
CA ASP A 359 17.76 15.36 -8.99
C ASP A 359 17.77 13.83 -8.93
N GLY A 360 18.60 13.29 -8.04
CA GLY A 360 18.68 11.87 -7.75
C GLY A 360 18.13 11.61 -6.35
N TYR A 361 17.18 10.69 -6.24
CA TYR A 361 16.54 10.34 -4.97
C TYR A 361 16.94 8.94 -4.54
N VAL A 362 17.34 8.81 -3.27
CA VAL A 362 17.61 7.50 -2.66
C VAL A 362 16.28 6.83 -2.31
N MET A 363 16.12 5.59 -2.74
CA MET A 363 15.02 4.73 -2.35
C MET A 363 15.53 3.60 -1.46
N LEU A 364 14.98 3.48 -0.25
CA LEU A 364 15.40 2.48 0.73
C LEU A 364 14.29 1.46 0.96
N PRO A 365 14.56 0.14 0.89
CA PRO A 365 13.57 -0.87 1.18
C PRO A 365 13.03 -0.74 2.60
N CYS A 366 11.72 -0.88 2.76
CA CYS A 366 11.11 -0.92 4.08
C CYS A 366 11.22 -2.34 4.66
N THR A 367 11.85 -2.50 5.81
CA THR A 367 12.15 -3.83 6.40
C THR A 367 11.58 -3.96 7.81
N ILE A 368 10.90 -5.06 8.10
CA ILE A 368 10.41 -5.40 9.43
C ILE A 368 11.54 -6.05 10.23
N VAL A 369 11.82 -5.51 11.41
CA VAL A 369 12.88 -5.97 12.32
C VAL A 369 12.30 -6.14 13.71
N PHE A 370 12.57 -7.28 14.33
CA PHE A 370 12.23 -7.54 15.74
C PHE A 370 13.51 -7.48 16.57
N SER A 371 13.42 -6.91 17.75
CA SER A 371 14.41 -6.99 18.83
C SER A 371 13.90 -7.75 20.06
N ASP A 372 12.58 -7.99 20.13
CA ASP A 372 11.92 -8.82 21.13
C ASP A 372 11.15 -9.98 20.46
N PRO A 373 11.34 -11.24 20.92
CA PRO A 373 12.22 -11.65 22.02
C PRO A 373 13.72 -11.69 21.66
N THR A 374 14.05 -11.63 20.37
CA THR A 374 15.43 -11.68 19.87
C THR A 374 15.60 -10.76 18.67
N ASN A 375 16.80 -10.23 18.50
CA ASN A 375 17.19 -9.46 17.31
C ASN A 375 17.14 -10.33 16.05
N GLN A 376 16.26 -9.99 15.12
CA GLN A 376 16.11 -10.66 13.84
C GLN A 376 15.52 -9.73 12.78
N VAL A 377 16.02 -9.87 11.55
CA VAL A 377 15.43 -9.27 10.36
C VAL A 377 14.34 -10.23 9.86
N VAL A 378 13.10 -9.76 9.81
CA VAL A 378 11.92 -10.63 9.61
C VAL A 378 11.59 -10.75 8.13
N ALA A 379 11.23 -9.63 7.51
CA ALA A 379 10.80 -9.59 6.11
C ALA A 379 10.90 -8.17 5.54
N ASN A 380 11.06 -8.06 4.23
CA ASN A 380 10.89 -6.79 3.54
C ASN A 380 9.42 -6.58 3.20
N LEU A 381 8.97 -5.33 3.30
CA LEU A 381 7.73 -4.89 2.66
C LEU A 381 8.03 -4.67 1.18
N PRO A 382 7.57 -5.58 0.31
CA PRO A 382 7.90 -5.52 -1.10
C PRO A 382 7.24 -4.34 -1.80
N ASP A 383 7.87 -3.87 -2.88
CA ASP A 383 7.36 -2.80 -3.75
C ASP A 383 7.15 -1.43 -3.09
N ILE A 384 7.52 -1.29 -1.81
CA ILE A 384 7.44 -0.07 -1.02
C ILE A 384 8.84 0.32 -0.60
N PHE A 385 9.18 1.58 -0.85
CA PHE A 385 10.49 2.14 -0.51
C PHE A 385 10.32 3.49 0.17
N TRP A 386 11.04 3.71 1.26
CA TRP A 386 11.20 5.06 1.80
C TRP A 386 11.95 5.94 0.79
N ILE A 387 11.51 7.18 0.65
CA ILE A 387 12.15 8.19 -0.19
C ILE A 387 12.10 9.54 0.54
N SER A 388 13.14 10.36 0.39
CA SER A 388 13.08 11.74 0.89
C SER A 388 12.20 12.59 -0.03
N GLY A 389 11.27 13.33 0.56
CA GLY A 389 10.53 14.42 -0.06
C GLY A 389 11.30 15.74 -0.16
N TYR A 390 12.62 15.75 0.07
CA TYR A 390 13.43 16.95 -0.13
C TYR A 390 13.43 17.35 -1.61
N GLY A 391 13.31 18.64 -1.92
CA GLY A 391 13.32 19.14 -3.30
C GLY A 391 11.91 19.35 -3.86
N ALA A 392 11.69 18.96 -5.11
CA ALA A 392 10.42 19.15 -5.81
C ALA A 392 9.49 17.92 -5.75
N VAL A 393 9.76 16.96 -4.86
CA VAL A 393 8.98 15.73 -4.72
C VAL A 393 7.64 16.00 -4.03
N GLY A 394 6.56 15.71 -4.75
CA GLY A 394 5.18 15.71 -4.24
C GLY A 394 4.54 14.33 -4.25
N SER A 395 3.42 14.20 -3.54
CA SER A 395 2.54 13.04 -3.72
C SER A 395 2.04 12.97 -5.16
N GLU A 396 1.88 11.75 -5.65
CA GLU A 396 1.51 11.38 -7.02
C GLU A 396 2.59 11.58 -8.08
N ASP A 397 3.78 12.09 -7.74
CA ASP A 397 4.92 12.14 -8.65
C ASP A 397 5.40 10.74 -9.04
N ARG A 398 6.05 10.63 -10.19
CA ARG A 398 6.67 9.40 -10.68
C ARG A 398 8.19 9.49 -10.60
N ASN A 399 8.82 8.43 -10.08
CA ASN A 399 10.25 8.20 -10.16
C ASN A 399 10.52 6.98 -11.04
N ILE A 400 11.51 7.06 -11.93
CA ILE A 400 11.85 5.98 -12.87
C ILE A 400 13.26 5.50 -12.56
N VAL A 401 13.40 4.23 -12.17
CA VAL A 401 14.68 3.63 -11.78
C VAL A 401 14.88 2.34 -12.55
N GLY A 402 15.90 2.28 -13.40
CA GLY A 402 16.23 1.06 -14.15
C GLY A 402 15.15 0.58 -15.13
N GLY A 403 14.20 1.43 -15.52
CA GLY A 403 13.06 1.09 -16.37
C GLY A 403 11.75 0.83 -15.61
N GLU A 404 11.83 0.60 -14.29
CA GLU A 404 10.69 0.44 -13.40
C GLU A 404 10.14 1.82 -13.01
N VAL A 405 8.83 1.91 -12.82
CA VAL A 405 8.17 3.17 -12.43
C VAL A 405 7.64 3.03 -11.01
N TYR A 406 7.88 4.06 -10.20
CA TYR A 406 7.38 4.16 -8.84
C TYR A 406 6.58 5.43 -8.66
N ARG A 407 5.43 5.33 -8.01
CA ARG A 407 4.60 6.48 -7.64
C ARG A 407 4.87 6.88 -6.20
N ILE A 408 5.07 8.17 -5.98
CA ILE A 408 5.40 8.73 -4.68
C ILE A 408 4.11 9.12 -3.94
N PHE A 409 4.05 8.86 -2.64
CA PHE A 409 2.94 9.27 -1.79
C PHE A 409 3.46 9.72 -0.42
N GLN A 410 2.70 10.61 0.21
CA GLN A 410 2.81 10.86 1.64
C GLN A 410 2.41 9.62 2.44
N ASN A 411 3.19 9.32 3.48
CA ASN A 411 2.92 8.22 4.39
C ASN A 411 2.24 8.62 5.68
N CYS A 412 2.62 9.78 6.18
CA CYS A 412 1.99 10.35 7.35
C CYS A 412 1.08 11.48 6.91
N ASN A 413 0.22 11.89 7.81
CA ASN A 413 -0.66 13.04 7.62
C ASN A 413 0.07 14.38 7.44
N ARG A 414 1.40 14.40 7.41
CA ARG A 414 2.26 15.60 7.34
C ARG A 414 3.05 15.63 6.03
N THR A 415 3.57 16.81 5.72
CA THR A 415 4.31 17.09 4.50
C THR A 415 5.82 17.24 4.72
N ASP A 416 6.35 16.69 5.83
CA ASP A 416 7.77 16.80 6.13
C ASP A 416 8.59 15.95 5.13
N ASN A 417 9.82 16.37 4.83
CA ASN A 417 10.67 15.77 3.80
C ASN A 417 11.06 14.30 4.06
N TYR A 418 10.74 13.72 5.21
CA TYR A 418 11.01 12.31 5.53
C TYR A 418 9.76 11.43 5.46
N ALA A 419 8.61 12.01 5.15
CA ALA A 419 7.29 11.39 5.25
C ALA A 419 6.75 10.83 3.93
N PHE A 420 7.62 10.43 3.01
CA PHE A 420 7.24 9.95 1.69
C PHE A 420 7.69 8.52 1.44
N PHE A 421 6.95 7.83 0.59
CA PHE A 421 7.35 6.55 0.03
C PHE A 421 7.05 6.45 -1.44
N ALA A 422 7.80 5.59 -2.10
CA ALA A 422 7.60 5.17 -3.46
C ALA A 422 6.96 3.78 -3.47
N LEU A 423 5.85 3.66 -4.19
CA LEU A 423 5.13 2.42 -4.45
C LEU A 423 5.34 2.02 -5.91
N LYS A 424 5.67 0.76 -6.17
CA LYS A 424 5.87 0.27 -7.54
C LYS A 424 4.59 0.30 -8.37
N GLU A 425 4.69 0.91 -9.56
CA GLU A 425 3.62 1.06 -10.54
C GLU A 425 3.74 0.00 -11.66
N VAL A 426 4.90 -0.17 -12.28
CA VAL A 426 5.16 -1.19 -13.31
C VAL A 426 6.53 -1.82 -13.12
#